data_AF-A0AAD9KHI6-F1
#
_entry.id   AF-A0AAD9KHI6-F1
#
_cell.length_a   1.000
_cell.length_b   1.000
_cell.length_c   1.000
_cell.angle_alpha   90.00
_cell.angle_beta   90.00
_cell.angle_gamma   90.00
#
_symmetry.space_group_name_H-M   'P 1'
#
loop_
_entity.id
_entity.type
_entity.pdbx_description
1 polymer ?
#
loop_
_entity_poly.entity_id
_entity_poly.type
_entity_poly.pdbx_seq_one_letter_code
_entity_poly.pdbx_strand_id
1 'polypeptide(L)'
;MLQKLYIEESTRTEYTSGLKQDTICRTRHNDYLLKMPHRTNKTLHRVQDIPFPAVPPEVLHFRKVHEQATELRKWFKAWKDQDHSVRDYRKYFKPVLCYLEGSWIHSGEKIEDSFPSNAHHMDAETWYDMQENIRYTSMSGTKARPENYSFLPTTIVRMNGSTPVVAQWNYRILCHPLKDDLPLNRFRPVTNAAHTRGFDLDLDKIASYRSTLFELNAFDTDEFEDGQIVNQLLDRLMGEIPGKDNYPGDVIYYIDLNTAYYHRIYSDTALDAMGRFFKYRGFQDPYVFMAQTTNPKVPAIEIETNCKGTGPTRTCVKSKSRWSYAVPLEIVYMTPLSKWNPHKIVYKGHETSERGKTVSANGRNGGLSTEKAFNGSNTKWYVITPASFYSDKATETNPADTSIKGTIGVLKKT
;
A
#
# COMPACT_ATOMS: atom_id res chain seq x y z
N MET A 1 -4.42 28.51 -2.98
CA MET A 1 -4.50 27.23 -2.25
C MET A 1 -3.57 26.20 -2.89
N LEU A 2 -2.32 26.18 -2.42
CA LEU A 2 -1.31 25.18 -2.77
C LEU A 2 -1.46 24.05 -1.74
N GLN A 3 -2.16 22.99 -2.13
CA GLN A 3 -2.30 21.78 -1.32
C GLN A 3 -0.90 21.17 -1.19
N LYS A 4 -0.49 20.95 0.07
CA LYS A 4 0.85 20.53 0.47
C LYS A 4 1.13 19.13 -0.08
N LEU A 5 2.00 19.05 -1.09
CA LEU A 5 2.68 17.80 -1.44
C LEU A 5 3.83 17.58 -0.48
N TYR A 6 3.51 16.96 0.65
CA TYR A 6 4.48 16.43 1.59
C TYR A 6 4.74 14.97 1.21
N ILE A 7 6.00 14.66 0.90
CA ILE A 7 6.49 13.28 0.84
C ILE A 7 7.10 13.04 2.21
N GLU A 8 6.35 12.38 3.09
CA GLU A 8 6.86 11.80 4.32
C GLU A 8 6.27 10.38 4.40
N GLU A 9 7.14 9.38 4.28
CA GLU A 9 6.82 7.95 4.21
C GLU A 9 6.43 7.36 5.59
N SER A 10 5.48 7.99 6.29
CA SER A 10 4.90 7.42 7.51
C SER A 10 3.41 7.74 7.64
N THR A 11 2.60 7.06 6.84
CA THR A 11 1.15 7.00 7.05
C THR A 11 0.84 6.04 8.19
N ARG A 12 0.68 6.58 9.41
CA ARG A 12 0.21 5.81 10.57
C ARG A 12 -1.26 5.45 10.38
N THR A 13 -1.52 4.22 9.94
CA THR A 13 -2.88 3.71 9.75
C THR A 13 -3.01 2.35 10.41
N GLU A 14 -3.86 2.23 11.45
CA GLU A 14 -4.28 0.92 11.97
C GLU A 14 -5.47 0.43 11.11
N TYR A 15 -5.34 -0.75 10.50
CA TYR A 15 -6.40 -1.35 9.70
C TYR A 15 -7.06 -2.49 10.46
N THR A 16 -8.38 -2.40 10.57
CA THR A 16 -9.24 -3.47 11.09
C THR A 16 -10.13 -3.94 9.97
N SER A 17 -9.99 -5.20 9.54
CA SER A 17 -10.92 -5.82 8.58
C SER A 17 -11.48 -7.12 9.12
N GLY A 18 -12.74 -7.37 8.78
CA GLY A 18 -13.36 -8.68 8.87
C GLY A 18 -13.08 -9.44 7.57
N LEU A 19 -12.37 -10.56 7.66
CA LEU A 19 -12.29 -11.52 6.57
C LEU A 19 -13.11 -12.76 6.95
N LYS A 20 -13.47 -13.57 5.93
CA LYS A 20 -14.31 -14.77 6.00
C LYS A 20 -14.26 -15.49 7.38
N GLN A 21 -15.43 -15.69 8.00
CA GLN A 21 -15.66 -16.22 9.37
C GLN A 21 -15.44 -15.22 10.52
N ASP A 22 -16.00 -14.01 10.45
CA ASP A 22 -15.94 -13.00 11.54
C ASP A 22 -14.51 -12.79 12.08
N THR A 23 -13.52 -12.95 11.19
CA THR A 23 -12.12 -12.96 11.58
C THR A 23 -11.63 -11.54 11.52
N ILE A 24 -11.50 -10.92 12.69
CA ILE A 24 -10.92 -9.60 12.85
C ILE A 24 -9.40 -9.75 12.77
N CYS A 25 -8.74 -8.92 11.97
CA CYS A 25 -7.30 -8.72 12.04
C CYS A 25 -7.04 -7.26 12.43
N ARG A 26 -6.09 -7.03 13.33
CA ARG A 26 -5.61 -5.67 13.66
C ARG A 26 -4.13 -5.60 13.30
N THR A 27 -3.80 -4.72 12.36
CA THR A 27 -2.41 -4.45 12.02
C THR A 27 -1.71 -3.67 13.13
N ARG A 28 -0.38 -3.59 13.08
CA ARG A 28 0.41 -2.67 13.93
C ARG A 28 0.46 -1.27 13.28
N HIS A 29 1.39 -0.42 13.72
CA HIS A 29 1.75 0.78 12.98
C HIS A 29 2.26 0.39 11.58
N ASN A 30 1.54 0.85 10.56
CA ASN A 30 1.75 0.45 9.16
C ASN A 30 2.56 1.49 8.39
N ASP A 31 3.77 1.82 8.85
CA ASP A 31 4.72 2.54 7.99
C ASP A 31 5.23 1.56 6.93
N TYR A 32 4.99 1.86 5.66
CA TYR A 32 5.38 0.99 4.57
C TYR A 32 6.15 1.72 3.48
N LEU A 33 6.99 0.95 2.79
CA LEU A 33 7.78 1.41 1.66
C LEU A 33 7.04 1.14 0.36
N LEU A 34 7.28 1.97 -0.66
CA LEU A 34 6.76 1.76 -2.02
C LEU A 34 7.45 0.55 -2.69
N LYS A 35 7.01 -0.65 -2.31
CA LYS A 35 7.47 -1.95 -2.79
C LYS A 35 6.38 -2.61 -3.62
N MET A 36 6.75 -3.25 -4.72
CA MET A 36 5.85 -4.04 -5.55
C MET A 36 6.25 -5.51 -5.58
N PRO A 37 5.32 -6.43 -5.95
CA PRO A 37 5.65 -7.83 -6.23
C PRO A 37 6.82 -7.96 -7.22
N HIS A 38 7.64 -8.99 -7.05
CA HIS A 38 8.79 -9.18 -7.93
C HIS A 38 8.37 -9.51 -9.37
N ARG A 39 8.93 -8.81 -10.37
CA ARG A 39 8.49 -8.92 -11.78
C ARG A 39 8.75 -10.28 -12.42
N THR A 40 9.83 -10.95 -12.02
CA THR A 40 10.27 -12.20 -12.67
C THR A 40 10.36 -13.41 -11.74
N ASN A 41 10.17 -13.24 -10.42
CA ASN A 41 10.42 -14.30 -9.45
C ASN A 41 9.11 -14.69 -8.76
N LYS A 42 8.73 -15.97 -8.81
CA LYS A 42 7.51 -16.52 -8.19
C LYS A 42 7.64 -16.84 -6.70
N THR A 43 8.82 -16.66 -6.11
CA THR A 43 9.06 -17.01 -4.71
C THR A 43 8.18 -16.16 -3.77
N LEU A 44 7.61 -16.83 -2.77
CA LEU A 44 6.75 -16.19 -1.77
C LEU A 44 7.42 -14.98 -1.15
N HIS A 45 6.66 -13.91 -0.96
CA HIS A 45 7.08 -12.68 -0.30
C HIS A 45 8.23 -11.93 -0.98
N ARG A 46 8.67 -12.34 -2.18
CA ARG A 46 9.64 -11.54 -2.94
C ARG A 46 9.01 -10.24 -3.42
N VAL A 47 9.74 -9.16 -3.19
CA VAL A 47 9.36 -7.79 -3.51
C VAL A 47 10.53 -7.08 -4.16
N GLN A 48 10.25 -5.98 -4.83
CA GLN A 48 11.24 -5.05 -5.38
C GLN A 48 10.76 -3.61 -5.20
N ASP A 49 11.68 -2.66 -5.24
CA ASP A 49 11.33 -1.24 -5.17
C ASP A 49 10.56 -0.79 -6.41
N ILE A 50 9.57 0.08 -6.22
CA ILE A 50 8.91 0.77 -7.33
C ILE A 50 9.88 1.83 -7.85
N PRO A 51 10.18 1.85 -9.16
CA PRO A 51 11.07 2.86 -9.72
C PRO A 51 10.43 4.24 -9.65
N PHE A 52 11.05 5.17 -8.91
CA PHE A 52 10.59 6.56 -8.89
C PHE A 52 10.62 7.19 -10.30
N PRO A 53 9.63 8.03 -10.64
CA PRO A 53 9.56 8.65 -11.95
C PRO A 53 10.75 9.59 -12.18
N ALA A 54 11.21 9.67 -13.43
CA ALA A 54 12.29 10.57 -13.81
C ALA A 54 11.85 12.03 -13.73
N VAL A 55 12.82 12.94 -13.64
CA VAL A 55 12.56 14.38 -13.77
C VAL A 55 12.35 14.72 -15.25
N PRO A 56 11.32 15.51 -15.62
CA PRO A 56 11.13 15.94 -17.00
C PRO A 56 12.40 16.60 -17.58
N PRO A 57 12.83 16.25 -18.81
CA PRO A 57 14.00 16.85 -19.45
C PRO A 57 13.93 18.39 -19.54
N GLU A 58 12.73 18.94 -19.70
CA GLU A 58 12.45 20.37 -19.77
C GLU A 58 12.82 21.09 -18.47
N VAL A 59 12.70 20.40 -17.32
CA VAL A 59 13.16 20.93 -16.03
C VAL A 59 14.68 20.91 -15.97
N LEU A 60 15.31 19.82 -16.43
CA LEU A 60 16.77 19.66 -16.37
C LEU A 60 17.53 20.52 -17.39
N HIS A 61 16.85 21.04 -18.41
CA HIS A 61 17.43 21.93 -19.42
C HIS A 61 17.97 23.24 -18.82
N PHE A 62 17.33 23.75 -17.77
CA PHE A 62 17.75 24.99 -17.13
C PHE A 62 19.00 24.78 -16.26
N ARG A 63 19.99 25.66 -16.39
CA ARG A 63 21.22 25.61 -15.57
C ARG A 63 21.00 26.10 -14.14
N LYS A 64 20.12 27.09 -13.94
CA LYS A 64 19.89 27.69 -12.63
C LYS A 64 18.79 26.93 -11.88
N VAL A 65 19.06 26.58 -10.62
CA VAL A 65 18.13 25.83 -9.76
C VAL A 65 16.78 26.53 -9.58
N HIS A 66 16.77 27.86 -9.50
CA HIS A 66 15.52 28.64 -9.42
C HIS A 66 14.65 28.50 -10.69
N GLU A 67 15.27 28.48 -11.87
CA GLU A 67 14.56 28.29 -13.14
C GLU A 67 14.02 26.86 -13.24
N GLN A 68 14.82 25.85 -12.83
CA GLN A 68 14.35 24.46 -12.70
C GLN A 68 13.15 24.36 -11.74
N ALA A 69 13.22 25.00 -10.57
CA ALA A 69 12.15 25.00 -9.58
C ALA A 69 10.86 25.63 -10.14
N THR A 70 10.99 26.75 -10.86
CA THR A 70 9.88 27.44 -11.51
C THR A 70 9.23 26.56 -12.57
N GLU A 71 10.02 25.87 -13.39
CA GLU A 71 9.48 24.96 -14.40
C GLU A 71 8.80 23.75 -13.75
N LEU A 72 9.43 23.15 -12.73
CA LEU A 72 8.84 22.03 -12.00
C LEU A 72 7.50 22.40 -11.34
N ARG A 73 7.37 23.61 -10.79
CA ARG A 73 6.08 24.13 -10.29
C ARG A 73 4.99 24.17 -11.37
N LYS A 74 5.34 24.48 -12.63
CA LYS A 74 4.37 24.43 -13.74
C LYS A 74 3.93 23.00 -14.07
N TRP A 75 4.81 22.00 -13.92
CA TRP A 75 4.43 20.59 -14.02
C TRP A 75 3.47 20.17 -12.91
N PHE A 76 3.73 20.59 -11.68
CA PHE A 76 2.79 20.38 -10.56
C PHE A 76 1.45 21.09 -10.77
N LYS A 77 1.46 22.30 -11.34
CA LYS A 77 0.25 23.02 -11.72
C LYS A 77 -0.53 22.26 -12.81
N ALA A 78 0.15 21.77 -13.85
CA ALA A 78 -0.45 20.97 -14.91
C ALA A 78 -1.12 19.70 -14.35
N TRP A 79 -0.44 18.98 -13.44
CA TRP A 79 -1.02 17.84 -12.74
C TRP A 79 -2.22 18.26 -11.86
N LYS A 80 -2.09 19.31 -11.06
CA LYS A 80 -3.19 19.80 -10.20
C LYS A 80 -4.45 20.14 -11.03
N ASP A 81 -4.25 20.83 -12.15
CA ASP A 81 -5.34 21.29 -13.01
C ASP A 81 -5.80 20.21 -14.01
N GLN A 82 -5.17 19.02 -13.98
CA GLN A 82 -5.41 17.90 -14.90
C GLN A 82 -5.24 18.28 -16.38
N ASP A 83 -4.46 19.32 -16.66
CA ASP A 83 -4.18 19.82 -18.00
C ASP A 83 -2.85 19.26 -18.52
N HIS A 84 -2.95 18.38 -19.52
CA HIS A 84 -1.82 17.73 -20.17
C HIS A 84 -1.56 18.24 -21.59
N SER A 85 -2.17 19.35 -22.01
CA SER A 85 -2.04 19.93 -23.36
C SER A 85 -0.61 20.42 -23.66
N VAL A 86 -0.01 21.14 -22.70
CA VAL A 86 1.33 21.73 -22.83
C VAL A 86 2.39 20.87 -22.12
N ARG A 87 2.05 20.31 -20.96
CA ARG A 87 2.94 19.50 -20.12
C ARG A 87 2.25 18.19 -19.81
N ASP A 88 2.57 17.16 -20.58
CA ASP A 88 1.99 15.82 -20.38
C ASP A 88 2.53 15.16 -19.10
N TYR A 89 1.93 15.52 -17.97
CA TYR A 89 2.36 15.10 -16.63
C TYR A 89 2.24 13.58 -16.45
N ARG A 90 1.38 12.90 -17.20
CA ARG A 90 1.06 11.46 -17.06
C ARG A 90 2.30 10.56 -17.22
N LYS A 91 3.36 11.06 -17.84
CA LYS A 91 4.65 10.37 -17.99
C LYS A 91 5.47 10.37 -16.70
N TYR A 92 5.32 11.38 -15.86
CA TYR A 92 6.17 11.66 -14.70
C TYR A 92 5.41 11.63 -13.36
N PHE A 93 4.09 11.82 -13.40
CA PHE A 93 3.21 11.71 -12.26
C PHE A 93 2.48 10.38 -12.39
N LYS A 94 2.91 9.38 -11.63
CA LYS A 94 2.44 8.00 -11.78
C LYS A 94 1.58 7.61 -10.58
N PRO A 95 0.30 7.26 -10.79
CA PRO A 95 -0.52 6.73 -9.71
C PRO A 95 -0.06 5.33 -9.33
N VAL A 96 0.07 5.09 -8.04
CA VAL A 96 0.46 3.81 -7.46
C VAL A 96 -0.62 3.39 -6.47
N LEU A 97 -1.24 2.26 -6.71
CA LEU A 97 -2.25 1.70 -5.82
C LEU A 97 -1.59 0.84 -4.74
N CYS A 98 -1.70 1.25 -3.49
CA CYS A 98 -1.23 0.51 -2.34
C CYS A 98 -2.37 -0.29 -1.70
N TYR A 99 -2.06 -1.51 -1.28
CA TYR A 99 -3.02 -2.50 -0.85
C TYR A 99 -2.44 -3.37 0.27
N LEU A 100 -3.30 -3.79 1.19
CA LEU A 100 -2.99 -4.80 2.18
C LEU A 100 -3.20 -6.17 1.53
N GLU A 101 -2.15 -6.98 1.46
CA GLU A 101 -2.21 -8.36 1.02
C GLU A 101 -2.13 -9.30 2.21
N GLY A 102 -3.13 -10.14 2.39
CA GLY A 102 -3.18 -11.16 3.42
C GLY A 102 -3.34 -12.58 2.89
N SER A 103 -2.81 -13.55 3.62
CA SER A 103 -2.99 -14.97 3.32
C SER A 103 -2.83 -15.80 4.57
N TRP A 104 -3.57 -16.90 4.64
CA TRP A 104 -3.27 -17.97 5.59
C TRP A 104 -1.95 -18.64 5.19
N ILE A 105 -1.06 -18.84 6.15
CA ILE A 105 0.23 -19.54 5.98
C ILE A 105 0.30 -20.66 7.01
N HIS A 106 0.81 -21.82 6.61
CA HIS A 106 1.05 -22.91 7.55
C HIS A 106 1.88 -22.43 8.75
N SER A 107 1.36 -22.67 9.96
CA SER A 107 1.98 -22.18 11.19
C SER A 107 3.36 -22.82 11.42
N GLY A 108 4.39 -22.00 11.55
CA GLY A 108 5.69 -22.39 12.10
C GLY A 108 5.82 -22.00 13.58
N GLU A 109 6.86 -22.49 14.26
CA GLU A 109 7.13 -22.16 15.66
C GLU A 109 7.57 -20.69 15.86
N LYS A 110 8.25 -20.10 14.87
CA LYS A 110 8.77 -18.73 14.92
C LYS A 110 7.85 -17.75 14.19
N ILE A 111 7.76 -16.54 14.72
CA ILE A 111 7.16 -15.39 14.03
C ILE A 111 8.19 -14.89 13.00
N GLU A 112 7.93 -15.12 11.72
CA GLU A 112 8.66 -14.44 10.64
C GLU A 112 7.88 -13.17 10.26
N ASP A 113 8.47 -12.00 10.49
CA ASP A 113 7.89 -10.75 10.00
C ASP A 113 7.83 -10.80 8.47
N SER A 114 6.61 -10.84 7.96
CA SER A 114 6.33 -10.94 6.53
C SER A 114 6.51 -9.59 5.83
N PHE A 115 6.74 -8.51 6.59
CA PHE A 115 6.94 -7.16 6.06
C PHE A 115 7.95 -6.32 6.89
N PRO A 116 9.10 -5.94 6.32
CA PRO A 116 10.04 -5.04 7.00
C PRO A 116 9.47 -3.61 7.04
N SER A 117 9.20 -3.09 8.24
CA SER A 117 8.94 -1.67 8.48
C SER A 117 10.14 -1.03 9.17
N ASN A 118 10.54 0.18 8.77
CA ASN A 118 11.73 0.84 9.31
C ASN A 118 11.59 1.34 10.76
N ALA A 119 10.36 1.48 11.27
CA ALA A 119 10.10 2.10 12.58
C ALA A 119 9.68 1.11 13.69
N HIS A 120 9.24 -0.11 13.35
CA HIS A 120 8.59 -1.01 14.30
C HIS A 120 8.96 -2.48 14.02
N HIS A 121 9.24 -3.25 15.07
CA HIS A 121 9.40 -4.71 15.01
C HIS A 121 8.30 -5.37 15.84
N MET A 122 7.86 -6.58 15.46
CA MET A 122 6.91 -7.32 16.29
C MET A 122 7.54 -7.64 17.65
N ASP A 123 6.89 -7.16 18.71
CA ASP A 123 7.32 -7.32 20.11
C ASP A 123 6.81 -8.67 20.67
N ALA A 124 7.13 -9.76 19.98
CA ALA A 124 6.82 -11.13 20.39
C ALA A 124 7.82 -12.12 19.75
N GLU A 125 8.46 -12.94 20.58
CA GLU A 125 9.40 -13.97 20.10
C GLU A 125 8.67 -15.21 19.56
N THR A 126 7.48 -15.48 20.08
CA THR A 126 6.66 -16.65 19.72
C THR A 126 5.20 -16.27 19.51
N TRP A 127 4.49 -17.09 18.73
CA TRP A 127 3.05 -16.89 18.48
C TRP A 127 2.21 -16.97 19.75
N TYR A 128 2.61 -17.79 20.71
CA TYR A 128 1.92 -17.91 22.00
C TYR A 128 2.02 -16.62 22.80
N ASP A 129 3.21 -16.04 22.89
CA ASP A 129 3.44 -14.76 23.58
C ASP A 129 2.62 -13.62 22.95
N MET A 130 2.60 -13.54 21.61
CA MET A 130 1.74 -12.59 20.91
C MET A 130 0.26 -12.77 21.28
N GLN A 131 -0.25 -14.00 21.28
CA GLN A 131 -1.64 -14.31 21.63
C GLN A 131 -1.97 -13.95 23.08
N GLU A 132 -1.09 -14.22 24.05
CA GLU A 132 -1.31 -13.86 25.44
C GLU A 132 -1.32 -12.33 25.64
N ASN A 133 -0.42 -11.61 24.97
CA ASN A 133 -0.41 -10.13 25.00
C ASN A 133 -1.70 -9.53 24.40
N ILE A 134 -2.18 -10.10 23.30
CA ILE A 134 -3.48 -9.75 22.71
C ILE A 134 -4.62 -10.02 23.70
N ARG A 135 -4.65 -11.22 24.31
CA ARG A 135 -5.71 -11.62 25.23
C ARG A 135 -5.74 -10.70 26.44
N TYR A 136 -4.58 -10.44 27.05
CA TYR A 136 -4.44 -9.54 28.20
C TYR A 136 -4.95 -8.13 27.87
N THR A 137 -4.52 -7.55 26.75
CA THR A 137 -4.89 -6.18 26.36
C THR A 137 -6.37 -6.06 25.98
N SER A 138 -6.91 -7.08 25.30
CA SER A 138 -8.34 -7.15 24.96
C SER A 138 -9.22 -7.31 26.20
N MET A 139 -8.80 -8.11 27.18
CA MET A 139 -9.56 -8.34 28.42
C MET A 139 -9.44 -7.20 29.42
N SER A 140 -8.28 -6.55 29.49
CA SER A 140 -8.04 -5.42 30.41
C SER A 140 -8.50 -4.07 29.85
N GLY A 141 -8.78 -3.98 28.54
CA GLY A 141 -9.04 -2.70 27.86
C GLY A 141 -7.84 -1.76 27.85
N THR A 142 -6.64 -2.27 28.14
CA THR A 142 -5.41 -1.48 28.21
C THR A 142 -4.64 -1.49 26.88
N LYS A 143 -3.93 -0.40 26.62
CA LYS A 143 -3.00 -0.29 25.48
C LYS A 143 -1.58 -0.47 26.00
N ALA A 144 -0.76 -1.30 25.35
CA ALA A 144 0.65 -1.33 25.68
C ALA A 144 1.31 -0.05 25.17
N ARG A 145 2.13 0.61 26.01
CA ARG A 145 2.85 1.85 25.65
C ARG A 145 3.60 1.81 24.32
N PRO A 146 4.32 0.73 23.95
CA PRO A 146 5.03 0.68 22.68
C PRO A 146 4.14 0.33 21.48
N GLU A 147 2.90 -0.14 21.67
CA GLU A 147 1.90 -0.42 20.62
C GLU A 147 2.38 -1.34 19.47
N ASN A 148 3.38 -2.19 19.70
CA ASN A 148 4.08 -2.93 18.64
C ASN A 148 3.56 -4.36 18.36
N TYR A 149 2.41 -4.76 18.91
CA TYR A 149 1.84 -6.10 18.68
C TYR A 149 0.60 -6.03 17.78
N SER A 150 0.59 -6.87 16.74
CA SER A 150 -0.54 -7.04 15.81
C SER A 150 -1.47 -8.16 16.26
N PHE A 151 -2.78 -8.03 16.02
CA PHE A 151 -3.73 -9.13 16.18
C PHE A 151 -3.79 -9.96 14.90
N LEU A 152 -3.05 -11.06 14.89
CA LEU A 152 -3.02 -12.01 13.77
C LEU A 152 -3.72 -13.31 14.15
N PRO A 153 -4.92 -13.56 13.61
CA PRO A 153 -5.70 -14.73 13.97
C PRO A 153 -5.05 -16.03 13.47
N THR A 154 -5.39 -17.13 14.14
CA THR A 154 -5.09 -18.49 13.71
C THR A 154 -6.37 -19.24 13.41
N THR A 155 -6.30 -20.21 12.49
CA THR A 155 -7.45 -21.03 12.12
C THR A 155 -7.06 -22.47 11.87
N ILE A 156 -8.00 -23.40 12.09
CA ILE A 156 -7.87 -24.79 11.68
C ILE A 156 -8.42 -24.89 10.27
N VAL A 157 -7.53 -25.09 9.28
CA VAL A 157 -7.93 -25.11 7.87
C VAL A 157 -8.56 -26.44 7.48
N ARG A 158 -8.06 -27.55 8.06
CA ARG A 158 -8.61 -28.89 7.88
C ARG A 158 -8.15 -29.83 8.99
N MET A 159 -8.84 -30.96 9.13
CA MET A 159 -8.39 -32.08 9.96
C MET A 159 -7.65 -33.10 9.10
N ASN A 160 -6.46 -33.52 9.53
CA ASN A 160 -5.76 -34.67 8.99
C ASN A 160 -5.88 -35.84 9.98
N GLY A 161 -6.97 -36.61 9.87
CA GLY A 161 -7.36 -37.56 10.92
C GLY A 161 -7.71 -36.83 12.21
N SER A 162 -6.98 -37.11 13.29
CA SER A 162 -7.13 -36.44 14.60
C SER A 162 -6.26 -35.20 14.76
N THR A 163 -5.38 -34.89 13.81
CA THR A 163 -4.46 -33.75 13.92
C THR A 163 -5.01 -32.54 13.15
N PRO A 164 -5.24 -31.39 13.81
CA PRO A 164 -5.63 -30.17 13.14
C PRO A 164 -4.47 -29.59 12.33
N VAL A 165 -4.73 -29.24 11.07
CA VAL A 165 -3.81 -28.43 10.27
C VAL A 165 -4.10 -26.97 10.56
N VAL A 166 -3.24 -26.35 11.35
CA VAL A 166 -3.35 -24.94 11.75
C VAL A 166 -2.67 -24.03 10.71
N ALA A 167 -3.27 -22.88 10.46
CA ALA A 167 -2.68 -21.80 9.70
C ALA A 167 -2.81 -20.47 10.45
N GLN A 168 -1.87 -19.58 10.17
CA GLN A 168 -1.77 -18.24 10.73
C GLN A 168 -2.08 -17.22 9.66
N TRP A 169 -2.72 -16.13 10.05
CA TRP A 169 -2.95 -15.01 9.16
C TRP A 169 -1.69 -14.14 9.07
N ASN A 170 -1.11 -14.05 7.87
CA ASN A 170 0.01 -13.16 7.61
C ASN A 170 -0.41 -12.08 6.62
N TYR A 171 0.06 -10.86 6.84
CA TYR A 171 -0.18 -9.73 5.95
C TYR A 171 1.12 -9.04 5.55
N ARG A 172 1.08 -8.32 4.43
CA ARG A 172 2.07 -7.34 4.01
C ARG A 172 1.37 -6.20 3.29
N ILE A 173 1.93 -5.00 3.33
CA ILE A 173 1.44 -3.88 2.52
C ILE A 173 2.36 -3.75 1.33
N LEU A 174 1.77 -3.69 0.13
CA LEU A 174 2.47 -3.52 -1.13
C LEU A 174 1.78 -2.48 -1.96
N CYS A 175 2.46 -2.07 -3.00
CA CYS A 175 2.01 -1.08 -3.94
C CYS A 175 2.21 -1.58 -5.37
N HIS A 176 1.33 -1.16 -6.28
CA HIS A 176 1.39 -1.51 -7.70
C HIS A 176 1.30 -0.23 -8.53
N PRO A 177 2.30 0.08 -9.38
CA PRO A 177 2.19 1.19 -10.31
C PRO A 177 1.13 0.87 -11.36
N LEU A 178 0.06 1.67 -11.42
CA LEU A 178 -1.01 1.47 -12.37
C LEU A 178 -0.50 1.64 -13.80
N LYS A 179 -1.06 0.87 -14.74
CA LYS A 179 -0.71 0.96 -16.16
C LYS A 179 -1.09 2.31 -16.76
N ASP A 180 -2.32 2.75 -16.46
CA ASP A 180 -2.92 3.96 -16.99
C ASP A 180 -2.89 5.10 -15.95
N ASP A 181 -3.07 6.34 -16.43
CA ASP A 181 -3.24 7.48 -15.54
C ASP A 181 -4.60 7.40 -14.85
N LEU A 182 -4.70 7.96 -13.65
CA LEU A 182 -5.94 8.00 -12.89
C LEU A 182 -6.28 9.45 -12.57
N PRO A 183 -7.27 10.04 -13.27
CA PRO A 183 -7.63 11.44 -13.06
C PRO A 183 -8.17 11.73 -11.66
N LEU A 184 -7.90 12.93 -11.14
CA LEU A 184 -8.31 13.32 -9.79
C LEU A 184 -9.83 13.46 -9.62
N ASN A 185 -10.57 13.76 -10.70
CA ASN A 185 -12.04 13.80 -10.68
C ASN A 185 -12.68 12.41 -10.53
N ARG A 186 -11.90 11.31 -10.55
CA ARG A 186 -12.40 9.97 -10.20
C ARG A 186 -12.59 9.80 -8.70
N PHE A 187 -12.16 10.74 -7.87
CA PHE A 187 -12.28 10.65 -6.42
C PHE A 187 -13.26 11.69 -5.89
N ARG A 188 -14.10 11.28 -4.95
CA ARG A 188 -14.89 12.19 -4.11
C ARG A 188 -14.57 11.97 -2.63
N PRO A 189 -14.46 13.04 -1.82
CA PRO A 189 -14.31 12.89 -0.38
C PRO A 189 -15.60 12.31 0.21
N VAL A 190 -15.46 11.38 1.14
CA VAL A 190 -16.58 10.75 1.85
C VAL A 190 -16.38 10.88 3.35
N THR A 191 -17.48 11.13 4.05
CA THR A 191 -17.51 11.24 5.50
C THR A 191 -18.02 9.95 6.13
N ASN A 192 -17.44 9.58 7.26
CA ASN A 192 -18.02 8.59 8.16
C ASN A 192 -18.37 9.29 9.48
N ALA A 193 -19.46 8.86 10.13
CA ALA A 193 -19.83 9.28 11.47
C ALA A 193 -18.66 9.20 12.47
N ALA A 194 -17.73 8.26 12.33
CA ALA A 194 -16.54 8.18 13.17
C ALA A 194 -15.57 9.36 12.97
N HIS A 195 -15.48 9.91 11.75
CA HIS A 195 -14.61 11.04 11.41
C HIS A 195 -15.25 12.37 11.84
N THR A 196 -16.57 12.51 11.72
CA THR A 196 -17.29 13.75 12.05
C THR A 196 -17.77 13.82 13.50
N ARG A 197 -17.68 12.72 14.26
CA ARG A 197 -18.13 12.69 15.67
C ARG A 197 -17.31 13.67 16.51
N GLY A 198 -17.99 14.70 17.01
CA GLY A 198 -17.41 15.71 17.90
C GLY A 198 -16.81 16.92 17.18
N PHE A 199 -16.84 16.98 15.85
CA PHE A 199 -16.36 18.11 15.07
C PHE A 199 -17.38 18.54 14.01
N ASP A 200 -17.67 19.84 13.96
CA ASP A 200 -18.48 20.44 12.91
C ASP A 200 -17.61 20.70 11.67
N LEU A 201 -17.42 19.66 10.86
CA LEU A 201 -16.59 19.67 9.66
C LEU A 201 -17.47 19.55 8.41
N ASP A 202 -17.34 20.52 7.52
CA ASP A 202 -17.90 20.48 6.18
C ASP A 202 -17.01 19.64 5.23
N LEU A 203 -17.56 19.11 4.15
CA LEU A 203 -16.88 18.25 3.16
C LEU A 203 -15.61 18.89 2.60
N ASP A 204 -15.65 20.19 2.30
CA ASP A 204 -14.49 20.93 1.78
C ASP A 204 -13.35 21.01 2.80
N LYS A 205 -13.69 21.14 4.09
CA LYS A 205 -12.70 21.11 5.17
C LYS A 205 -12.17 19.70 5.35
N ILE A 206 -13.05 18.69 5.31
CA ILE A 206 -12.67 17.28 5.42
C ILE A 206 -11.64 16.95 4.36
N ALA A 207 -11.90 17.26 3.08
CA ALA A 207 -10.99 17.01 1.96
C ALA A 207 -9.56 17.55 2.11
N SER A 208 -9.33 18.51 3.01
CA SER A 208 -8.00 19.04 3.32
C SER A 208 -7.20 18.22 4.35
N TYR A 209 -7.86 17.36 5.13
CA TYR A 209 -7.22 16.54 6.15
C TYR A 209 -6.64 15.24 5.57
N ARG A 210 -5.53 14.79 6.16
CA ARG A 210 -4.88 13.51 5.82
C ARG A 210 -5.74 12.28 6.14
N SER A 211 -6.68 12.40 7.08
CA SER A 211 -7.60 11.33 7.48
C SER A 211 -8.78 11.14 6.52
N THR A 212 -8.88 11.94 5.46
CA THR A 212 -10.01 11.90 4.52
C THR A 212 -10.10 10.56 3.84
N LEU A 213 -11.30 10.00 3.81
CA LEU A 213 -11.62 8.85 2.99
C LEU A 213 -12.10 9.32 1.63
N PHE A 214 -11.62 8.66 0.58
CA PHE A 214 -12.04 8.92 -0.78
C PHE A 214 -12.76 7.71 -1.34
N GLU A 215 -13.86 7.95 -2.03
CA GLU A 215 -14.52 6.95 -2.85
C GLU A 215 -14.08 7.12 -4.30
N LEU A 216 -13.78 5.99 -4.94
CA LEU A 216 -13.42 5.93 -6.35
C LEU A 216 -14.70 5.77 -7.18
N ASN A 217 -14.80 6.55 -8.26
CA ASN A 217 -15.90 6.42 -9.22
C ASN A 217 -16.01 4.98 -9.71
N ALA A 218 -17.24 4.44 -9.72
CA ALA A 218 -17.50 3.09 -10.18
C ALA A 218 -17.15 2.93 -11.67
N PHE A 219 -17.26 4.01 -12.45
CA PHE A 219 -16.92 4.06 -13.86
C PHE A 219 -15.71 4.97 -14.09
N ASP A 220 -15.04 4.74 -15.22
CA ASP A 220 -13.97 5.62 -15.66
C ASP A 220 -14.53 6.73 -16.55
N THR A 221 -15.37 7.54 -15.93
CA THR A 221 -16.05 8.69 -16.53
C THR A 221 -15.75 9.93 -15.71
N ASP A 222 -15.82 11.10 -16.37
CA ASP A 222 -15.55 12.39 -15.74
C ASP A 222 -16.66 12.83 -14.78
N GLU A 223 -17.85 12.27 -14.92
CA GLU A 223 -18.99 12.48 -14.04
C GLU A 223 -19.06 11.33 -13.04
N PHE A 224 -19.29 11.68 -11.77
CA PHE A 224 -19.42 10.66 -10.73
C PHE A 224 -20.78 9.97 -10.86
N GLU A 225 -20.78 8.67 -11.06
CA GLU A 225 -21.98 7.88 -11.28
C GLU A 225 -22.24 6.96 -10.09
N ASP A 226 -23.39 7.15 -9.44
CA ASP A 226 -23.85 6.29 -8.35
C ASP A 226 -24.59 5.07 -8.91
N GLY A 227 -24.11 3.87 -8.61
CA GLY A 227 -24.78 2.63 -9.01
C GLY A 227 -23.93 1.37 -8.83
N GLN A 228 -24.58 0.26 -8.49
CA GLN A 228 -23.93 -1.05 -8.47
C GLN A 228 -24.04 -1.71 -9.84
N ILE A 229 -22.94 -1.70 -10.60
CA ILE A 229 -22.77 -2.51 -11.80
C ILE A 229 -21.58 -3.45 -11.63
N VAL A 230 -21.63 -4.58 -12.32
CA VAL A 230 -20.54 -5.54 -12.46
C VAL A 230 -19.36 -4.89 -13.18
N ASN A 231 -18.12 -5.18 -12.76
CA ASN A 231 -16.88 -4.71 -13.40
C ASN A 231 -16.63 -3.20 -13.26
N GLN A 232 -16.44 -2.74 -12.03
CA GLN A 232 -16.15 -1.34 -11.70
C GLN A 232 -14.70 -0.97 -12.04
N LEU A 233 -14.37 0.33 -12.04
CA LEU A 233 -13.01 0.83 -12.20
C LEU A 233 -12.06 0.17 -11.18
N LEU A 234 -12.47 0.05 -9.91
CA LEU A 234 -11.68 -0.64 -8.89
C LEU A 234 -11.38 -2.10 -9.25
N ASP A 235 -12.32 -2.81 -9.89
CA ASP A 235 -12.09 -4.19 -10.38
C ASP A 235 -10.97 -4.24 -11.42
N ARG A 236 -10.94 -3.26 -12.34
CA ARG A 236 -9.88 -3.16 -13.35
C ARG A 236 -8.54 -2.85 -12.71
N LEU A 237 -8.48 -1.90 -11.78
CA LEU A 237 -7.24 -1.52 -11.10
C LEU A 237 -6.67 -2.67 -10.26
N MET A 238 -7.50 -3.35 -9.47
CA MET A 238 -7.09 -4.52 -8.69
C MET A 238 -6.74 -5.72 -9.58
N GLY A 239 -7.39 -5.85 -10.74
CA GLY A 239 -7.09 -6.87 -11.75
C GLY A 239 -5.68 -6.79 -12.33
N GLU A 240 -5.01 -5.64 -12.25
CA GLU A 240 -3.60 -5.51 -12.66
C GLU A 240 -2.62 -6.08 -11.62
N ILE A 241 -3.08 -6.28 -10.39
CA ILE A 241 -2.23 -6.62 -9.25
C ILE A 241 -2.09 -8.14 -9.14
N PRO A 242 -0.85 -8.69 -9.18
CA PRO A 242 -0.65 -10.11 -8.98
C PRO A 242 -0.76 -10.49 -7.49
N GLY A 243 -1.20 -11.72 -7.25
CA GLY A 243 -1.20 -12.34 -5.93
C GLY A 243 0.17 -12.87 -5.49
N LYS A 244 0.17 -13.91 -4.66
CA LYS A 244 1.38 -14.46 -4.03
C LYS A 244 2.38 -15.15 -4.98
N ASP A 245 1.98 -15.40 -6.23
CA ASP A 245 2.88 -15.91 -7.29
C ASP A 245 3.61 -14.78 -8.04
N ASN A 246 3.38 -13.52 -7.64
CA ASN A 246 3.90 -12.29 -8.25
C ASN A 246 3.55 -12.19 -9.75
N TYR A 247 4.15 -11.26 -10.49
CA TYR A 247 3.81 -11.01 -11.90
C TYR A 247 3.90 -12.22 -12.85
N PRO A 248 4.83 -13.19 -12.65
CA PRO A 248 4.86 -14.39 -13.49
C PRO A 248 3.71 -15.38 -13.18
N GLY A 249 2.86 -15.08 -12.20
CA GLY A 249 1.70 -15.88 -11.82
C GLY A 249 0.78 -16.12 -13.01
N ASP A 250 0.50 -17.39 -13.26
CA ASP A 250 -0.34 -17.83 -14.36
C ASP A 250 -1.16 -19.03 -13.86
N VAL A 251 -2.33 -18.72 -13.33
CA VAL A 251 -3.28 -19.71 -12.81
C VAL A 251 -4.59 -19.50 -13.54
N ILE A 252 -4.70 -20.14 -14.69
CA ILE A 252 -5.89 -20.06 -15.53
C ILE A 252 -6.99 -20.91 -14.90
N TYR A 253 -8.13 -20.28 -14.62
CA TYR A 253 -9.29 -20.95 -14.05
C TYR A 253 -10.55 -20.50 -14.78
N TYR A 254 -11.27 -21.44 -15.41
CA TYR A 254 -12.54 -21.23 -16.13
C TYR A 254 -12.55 -20.06 -17.13
N ILE A 255 -12.69 -20.35 -18.43
CA ILE A 255 -12.87 -19.33 -19.49
C ILE A 255 -11.71 -18.31 -19.50
N ASP A 256 -10.47 -18.79 -19.50
CA ASP A 256 -9.24 -18.01 -19.68
C ASP A 256 -8.98 -16.87 -18.66
N LEU A 257 -9.66 -16.85 -17.52
CA LEU A 257 -9.36 -15.91 -16.44
C LEU A 257 -8.09 -16.32 -15.70
N ASN A 258 -7.07 -15.46 -15.71
CA ASN A 258 -5.88 -15.63 -14.88
C ASN A 258 -6.17 -15.24 -13.43
N THR A 259 -6.55 -16.23 -12.63
CA THR A 259 -6.85 -16.06 -11.21
C THR A 259 -5.64 -15.85 -10.33
N ALA A 260 -4.41 -15.87 -10.87
CA ALA A 260 -3.22 -15.43 -10.14
C ALA A 260 -3.24 -13.93 -9.83
N TYR A 261 -4.11 -13.16 -10.48
CA TYR A 261 -4.33 -11.73 -10.26
C TYR A 261 -5.57 -11.48 -9.39
N TYR A 262 -5.57 -10.35 -8.67
CA TYR A 262 -6.64 -10.02 -7.74
C TYR A 262 -7.94 -9.69 -8.47
N HIS A 263 -8.98 -10.46 -8.17
CA HIS A 263 -10.31 -10.27 -8.73
C HIS A 263 -11.36 -10.63 -7.68
N ARG A 264 -12.51 -9.97 -7.73
CA ARG A 264 -13.68 -10.34 -6.92
C ARG A 264 -14.85 -10.81 -7.78
N ILE A 265 -14.76 -10.73 -9.10
CA ILE A 265 -15.83 -11.11 -10.03
C ILE A 265 -15.30 -12.19 -10.97
N TYR A 266 -16.13 -13.19 -11.27
CA TYR A 266 -15.88 -14.17 -12.33
C TYR A 266 -17.19 -14.56 -12.99
N SER A 267 -17.15 -14.95 -14.27
CA SER A 267 -18.28 -15.47 -15.01
C SER A 267 -18.26 -16.99 -15.04
N ASP A 268 -19.45 -17.57 -15.15
CA ASP A 268 -19.69 -19.00 -15.35
C ASP A 268 -20.41 -19.19 -16.69
N THR A 269 -20.23 -20.35 -17.32
CA THR A 269 -20.93 -20.68 -18.59
C THR A 269 -22.38 -21.08 -18.33
N ALA A 270 -22.68 -21.57 -17.13
CA ALA A 270 -24.03 -21.94 -16.72
C ALA A 270 -24.66 -20.86 -15.83
N LEU A 271 -25.96 -20.64 -16.02
CA LEU A 271 -26.76 -19.83 -15.10
C LEU A 271 -26.79 -20.49 -13.72
N ASP A 272 -26.65 -19.69 -12.67
CA ASP A 272 -26.91 -20.13 -11.32
C ASP A 272 -28.41 -20.31 -11.06
N ALA A 273 -28.77 -20.78 -9.86
CA ALA A 273 -30.16 -20.99 -9.45
C ALA A 273 -31.02 -19.71 -9.48
N MET A 274 -30.39 -18.53 -9.52
CA MET A 274 -31.04 -17.22 -9.59
C MET A 274 -31.00 -16.62 -11.00
N GLY A 275 -30.56 -17.38 -12.02
CA GLY A 275 -30.47 -16.92 -13.40
C GLY A 275 -29.31 -15.95 -13.66
N ARG A 276 -28.26 -15.95 -12.83
CA ARG A 276 -27.08 -15.09 -12.99
C ARG A 276 -25.90 -15.90 -13.54
N PHE A 277 -25.15 -15.30 -14.44
CA PHE A 277 -23.91 -15.89 -14.99
C PHE A 277 -22.64 -15.27 -14.41
N PHE A 278 -22.73 -14.16 -13.67
CA PHE A 278 -21.61 -13.54 -12.96
C PHE A 278 -21.74 -13.78 -11.46
N LYS A 279 -20.60 -14.03 -10.80
CA LYS A 279 -20.52 -14.36 -9.38
C LYS A 279 -19.48 -13.46 -8.70
N TYR A 280 -19.82 -13.05 -7.48
CA TYR A 280 -18.89 -12.31 -6.61
C TYR A 280 -18.19 -13.29 -5.66
N ARG A 281 -16.89 -13.06 -5.46
CA ARG A 281 -16.10 -13.61 -4.35
C ARG A 281 -16.22 -12.66 -3.15
N GLY A 282 -16.01 -13.17 -1.94
CA GLY A 282 -15.99 -12.33 -0.73
C GLY A 282 -17.34 -12.06 -0.06
N PHE A 283 -18.39 -12.84 -0.33
CA PHE A 283 -19.69 -12.75 0.37
C PHE A 283 -20.30 -11.34 0.42
N GLN A 284 -20.21 -10.61 -0.69
CA GLN A 284 -20.70 -9.23 -0.87
C GLN A 284 -19.85 -8.12 -0.25
N ASP A 285 -18.66 -8.41 0.30
CA ASP A 285 -17.72 -7.34 0.66
C ASP A 285 -17.19 -6.65 -0.61
N PRO A 286 -17.43 -5.33 -0.80
CA PRO A 286 -16.98 -4.61 -1.98
C PRO A 286 -15.47 -4.33 -1.99
N TYR A 287 -14.73 -4.53 -0.91
CA TYR A 287 -13.32 -4.15 -0.82
C TYR A 287 -12.37 -5.35 -0.72
N VAL A 288 -12.87 -6.59 -0.70
CA VAL A 288 -12.04 -7.79 -0.63
C VAL A 288 -11.87 -8.43 -2.01
N PHE A 289 -10.62 -8.46 -2.47
CA PHE A 289 -10.21 -9.11 -3.71
C PHE A 289 -9.46 -10.40 -3.42
N MET A 290 -9.55 -11.39 -4.32
CA MET A 290 -8.95 -12.70 -4.12
C MET A 290 -8.06 -13.08 -5.29
N ALA A 291 -6.94 -13.75 -5.01
CA ALA A 291 -6.05 -14.31 -6.02
C ALA A 291 -5.64 -15.74 -5.63
N GLN A 292 -5.51 -16.62 -6.62
CA GLN A 292 -4.98 -17.96 -6.44
C GLN A 292 -3.46 -17.95 -6.40
N THR A 293 -2.89 -18.93 -5.73
CA THR A 293 -1.44 -19.13 -5.66
C THR A 293 -1.09 -20.60 -5.76
N THR A 294 0.05 -20.89 -6.38
CA THR A 294 0.62 -22.23 -6.43
C THR A 294 1.51 -22.54 -5.22
N ASN A 295 1.77 -21.55 -4.36
CA ASN A 295 2.73 -21.69 -3.27
C ASN A 295 2.25 -22.65 -2.17
N PRO A 296 3.00 -23.72 -1.84
CA PRO A 296 2.57 -24.72 -0.87
C PRO A 296 2.55 -24.23 0.57
N LYS A 297 3.18 -23.09 0.90
CA LYS A 297 3.09 -22.49 2.25
C LYS A 297 1.68 -21.97 2.55
N VAL A 298 0.89 -21.65 1.54
CA VAL A 298 -0.53 -21.32 1.69
C VAL A 298 -1.31 -22.62 1.73
N PRO A 299 -2.13 -22.84 2.77
CA PRO A 299 -2.86 -24.08 2.93
C PRO A 299 -3.90 -24.24 1.80
N ALA A 300 -3.98 -25.45 1.27
CA ALA A 300 -4.92 -25.77 0.20
C ALA A 300 -6.28 -26.17 0.76
N ILE A 301 -7.33 -25.67 0.13
CA ILE A 301 -8.68 -26.19 0.23
C ILE A 301 -8.79 -27.29 -0.84
N GLU A 302 -9.13 -28.50 -0.41
CA GLU A 302 -9.40 -29.62 -1.30
C GLU A 302 -10.88 -29.61 -1.68
N ILE A 303 -11.17 -29.50 -2.96
CA ILE A 303 -12.53 -29.56 -3.50
C ILE A 303 -12.63 -30.72 -4.49
N GLU A 304 -13.75 -31.44 -4.42
CA GLU A 304 -14.09 -32.44 -5.42
C GLU A 304 -14.71 -31.74 -6.64
N THR A 305 -14.12 -31.99 -7.80
CA THR A 305 -14.48 -31.40 -9.10
C THR A 305 -14.71 -32.51 -10.11
N ASN A 306 -15.45 -32.22 -11.18
CA ASN A 306 -15.71 -33.16 -12.29
C ASN A 306 -16.22 -34.54 -11.84
N CYS A 307 -17.16 -34.55 -10.89
CA CYS A 307 -17.80 -35.77 -10.43
C CYS A 307 -18.64 -36.41 -11.54
N LYS A 308 -18.36 -37.67 -11.87
CA LYS A 308 -19.11 -38.46 -12.85
C LYS A 308 -19.79 -39.64 -12.17
N GLY A 309 -21.00 -39.99 -12.62
CA GLY A 309 -21.81 -41.08 -12.07
C GLY A 309 -22.68 -40.70 -10.87
N THR A 310 -23.48 -41.64 -10.41
CA THR A 310 -24.43 -41.49 -9.29
C THR A 310 -24.27 -42.63 -8.30
N GLY A 311 -24.42 -42.36 -7.00
CA GLY A 311 -24.35 -43.41 -5.97
C GLY A 311 -22.94 -44.03 -5.86
N PRO A 312 -22.81 -45.37 -5.74
CA PRO A 312 -21.53 -46.04 -5.50
C PRO A 312 -20.49 -45.88 -6.61
N THR A 313 -20.90 -45.52 -7.83
CA THR A 313 -20.02 -45.32 -8.98
C THR A 313 -19.58 -43.86 -9.16
N ARG A 314 -19.96 -42.98 -8.22
CA ARG A 314 -19.56 -41.57 -8.25
C ARG A 314 -18.05 -41.46 -8.08
N THR A 315 -17.38 -40.99 -9.13
CA THR A 315 -15.94 -40.73 -9.15
C THR A 315 -15.70 -39.24 -9.31
N CYS A 316 -14.93 -38.65 -8.41
CA CYS A 316 -14.64 -37.22 -8.41
C CYS A 316 -13.12 -36.98 -8.49
N VAL A 317 -12.73 -35.91 -9.18
CA VAL A 317 -11.34 -35.45 -9.24
C VAL A 317 -11.12 -34.47 -8.08
N LYS A 318 -10.19 -34.78 -7.18
CA LYS A 318 -9.79 -33.86 -6.11
C LYS A 318 -8.86 -32.79 -6.68
N SER A 319 -9.24 -31.52 -6.56
CA SER A 319 -8.40 -30.38 -6.91
C SER A 319 -8.06 -29.57 -5.66
N LYS A 320 -6.87 -28.95 -5.69
CA LYS A 320 -6.34 -28.13 -4.58
C LYS A 320 -6.36 -26.68 -4.98
N SER A 321 -7.05 -25.86 -4.21
CA SER A 321 -7.12 -24.41 -4.41
C SER A 321 -6.52 -23.69 -3.23
N ARG A 322 -5.65 -22.70 -3.48
CA ARG A 322 -5.05 -21.84 -2.45
C ARG A 322 -5.35 -20.40 -2.80
N TRP A 323 -5.58 -19.56 -1.78
CA TRP A 323 -6.06 -18.21 -1.97
C TRP A 323 -5.32 -17.21 -1.08
N SER A 324 -5.00 -16.06 -1.66
CA SER A 324 -4.66 -14.82 -0.96
C SER A 324 -5.76 -13.79 -1.15
N TYR A 325 -5.73 -12.78 -0.30
CA TYR A 325 -6.73 -11.72 -0.21
C TYR A 325 -6.03 -10.36 -0.29
N ALA A 326 -6.67 -9.39 -0.94
CA ALA A 326 -6.19 -8.02 -0.98
C ALA A 326 -7.31 -7.04 -0.66
N VAL A 327 -6.95 -5.97 0.06
CA VAL A 327 -7.80 -4.82 0.33
C VAL A 327 -7.08 -3.56 -0.15
N PRO A 328 -7.66 -2.75 -1.05
CA PRO A 328 -7.07 -1.47 -1.44
C PRO A 328 -7.01 -0.52 -0.24
N LEU A 329 -5.91 0.24 -0.12
CA LEU A 329 -5.69 1.19 0.98
C LEU A 329 -5.71 2.63 0.49
N GLU A 330 -4.78 2.97 -0.41
CA GLU A 330 -4.63 4.33 -0.91
C GLU A 330 -3.98 4.38 -2.29
N ILE A 331 -4.10 5.52 -2.95
CA ILE A 331 -3.44 5.81 -4.22
C ILE A 331 -2.42 6.92 -3.99
N VAL A 332 -1.15 6.59 -4.20
CA VAL A 332 -0.03 7.50 -4.07
C VAL A 332 0.38 7.97 -5.45
N TYR A 333 0.24 9.27 -5.71
CA TYR A 333 0.77 9.88 -6.92
C TYR A 333 2.27 10.13 -6.74
N MET A 334 3.09 9.30 -7.36
CA MET A 334 4.53 9.53 -7.41
C MET A 334 4.81 10.77 -8.24
N THR A 335 5.81 11.55 -7.83
CA THR A 335 6.16 12.80 -8.51
C THR A 335 7.65 12.81 -8.85
N PRO A 336 8.07 13.60 -9.87
CA PRO A 336 9.49 13.75 -10.20
C PRO A 336 10.34 14.36 -9.06
N LEU A 337 9.70 14.90 -8.02
CA LEU A 337 10.38 15.52 -6.88
C LEU A 337 11.32 14.54 -6.17
N SER A 338 10.95 13.27 -6.07
CA SER A 338 11.77 12.22 -5.42
C SER A 338 13.13 11.99 -6.10
N LYS A 339 13.27 12.34 -7.39
CA LYS A 339 14.54 12.22 -8.14
C LYS A 339 15.19 13.57 -8.45
N TRP A 340 14.55 14.70 -8.15
CA TRP A 340 15.09 16.02 -8.43
C TRP A 340 16.10 16.43 -7.37
N ASN A 341 17.39 16.16 -7.65
CA ASN A 341 18.52 16.49 -6.78
C ASN A 341 19.50 17.47 -7.49
N PRO A 342 19.11 18.75 -7.67
CA PRO A 342 19.90 19.72 -8.43
C PRO A 342 21.23 20.08 -7.74
N HIS A 343 21.32 19.87 -6.43
CA HIS A 343 22.54 20.12 -5.65
C HIS A 343 23.44 18.89 -5.50
N LYS A 344 23.08 17.75 -6.11
CA LYS A 344 23.83 16.49 -6.06
C LYS A 344 24.17 16.05 -4.63
N ILE A 345 23.23 16.26 -3.71
CA ILE A 345 23.35 15.88 -2.30
C ILE A 345 23.52 14.36 -2.22
N VAL A 346 24.51 13.91 -1.46
CA VAL A 346 24.81 12.49 -1.32
C VAL A 346 23.90 11.86 -0.27
N TYR A 347 23.13 10.86 -0.67
CA TYR A 347 22.40 10.00 0.25
C TYR A 347 23.34 8.96 0.85
N LYS A 348 23.43 8.94 2.18
CA LYS A 348 24.35 8.09 2.95
C LYS A 348 23.72 6.84 3.55
N GLY A 349 22.47 6.52 3.18
CA GLY A 349 21.76 5.32 3.62
C GLY A 349 21.06 5.50 4.97
N HIS A 350 20.86 4.39 5.67
CA HIS A 350 20.18 4.34 6.97
C HIS A 350 20.95 5.15 8.04
N GLU A 351 20.27 5.84 8.94
CA GLU A 351 20.85 6.76 9.92
C GLU A 351 21.79 6.07 10.90
N THR A 352 21.54 4.79 11.19
CA THR A 352 22.40 3.95 12.04
C THR A 352 23.58 3.32 11.30
N SER A 353 23.66 3.43 9.97
CA SER A 353 24.80 2.94 9.21
C SER A 353 26.04 3.80 9.45
N GLU A 354 27.23 3.23 9.25
CA GLU A 354 28.49 3.96 9.41
C GLU A 354 28.54 5.24 8.55
N ARG A 355 28.02 5.18 7.32
CA ARG A 355 27.91 6.37 6.47
C ARG A 355 26.81 7.31 6.94
N GLY A 356 25.65 6.79 7.36
CA GLY A 356 24.51 7.59 7.81
C GLY A 356 24.79 8.42 9.05
N LYS A 357 25.55 7.89 10.02
CA LYS A 357 26.00 8.61 11.23
C LYS A 357 26.82 9.86 10.90
N THR A 358 27.56 9.86 9.79
CA THR A 358 28.40 11.00 9.39
C THR A 358 27.61 12.25 8.97
N VAL A 359 26.29 12.13 8.72
CA VAL A 359 25.43 13.26 8.31
C VAL A 359 25.36 14.32 9.42
N SER A 360 25.16 13.88 10.67
CA SER A 360 25.03 14.73 11.87
C SER A 360 26.25 14.68 12.79
N ALA A 361 27.35 14.03 12.37
CA ALA A 361 28.57 13.95 13.16
C ALA A 361 29.19 15.34 13.40
N ASN A 362 30.06 15.44 14.42
CA ASN A 362 30.82 16.65 14.76
C ASN A 362 29.93 17.86 15.09
N GLY A 363 28.77 17.64 15.72
CA GLY A 363 27.88 18.71 16.16
C GLY A 363 27.09 19.40 15.03
N ARG A 364 26.97 18.75 13.87
CA ARG A 364 26.13 19.19 12.75
C ARG A 364 24.65 18.99 13.09
N ASN A 365 23.86 20.04 12.93
CA ASN A 365 22.45 20.08 13.33
C ASN A 365 21.55 20.74 12.26
N GLY A 366 22.04 20.84 11.03
CA GLY A 366 21.31 21.45 9.92
C GLY A 366 21.30 22.98 9.93
N GLY A 367 22.21 23.62 10.67
CA GLY A 367 22.38 25.08 10.62
C GLY A 367 22.90 25.56 9.25
N LEU A 368 22.71 26.85 8.94
CA LEU A 368 23.10 27.43 7.65
C LEU A 368 24.62 27.68 7.51
N SER A 369 25.38 27.63 8.60
CA SER A 369 26.84 27.73 8.54
C SER A 369 27.48 26.41 8.10
N THR A 370 28.64 26.47 7.47
CA THR A 370 29.36 25.30 6.94
C THR A 370 29.66 24.24 8.01
N GLU A 371 29.89 24.67 9.25
CA GLU A 371 30.22 23.82 10.41
C GLU A 371 28.97 23.12 10.95
N LYS A 372 27.79 23.75 10.81
CA LYS A 372 26.52 23.26 11.36
C LYS A 372 25.63 22.57 10.33
N ALA A 373 25.85 22.80 9.03
CA ALA A 373 25.13 22.14 7.94
C ALA A 373 25.27 20.62 7.98
N PHE A 374 24.29 19.86 7.49
CA PHE A 374 24.43 18.41 7.39
C PHE A 374 25.41 18.01 6.29
N ASN A 375 26.14 16.92 6.51
CA ASN A 375 27.05 16.36 5.52
C ASN A 375 26.33 15.30 4.66
N GLY A 376 25.49 15.75 3.72
CA GLY A 376 24.63 14.88 2.91
C GLY A 376 23.24 14.65 3.53
N SER A 377 22.55 13.60 3.09
CA SER A 377 21.25 13.16 3.63
C SER A 377 21.28 11.70 4.09
N ASN A 378 20.37 11.32 4.96
CA ASN A 378 20.12 9.93 5.38
C ASN A 378 18.60 9.70 5.54
N THR A 379 18.19 8.49 5.94
CA THR A 379 16.78 8.13 6.19
C THR A 379 16.09 9.06 7.20
N LYS A 380 16.80 9.52 8.23
CA LYS A 380 16.26 10.42 9.25
C LYS A 380 16.15 11.88 8.78
N TRP A 381 17.15 12.34 8.03
CA TRP A 381 17.26 13.71 7.52
C TRP A 381 17.30 13.66 5.99
N TYR A 382 16.13 13.42 5.40
CA TYR A 382 15.99 13.33 3.94
C TYR A 382 15.74 14.72 3.34
N VAL A 383 16.82 15.40 2.95
CA VAL A 383 16.80 16.79 2.49
C VAL A 383 17.46 16.92 1.11
N ILE A 384 16.66 16.76 0.04
CA ILE A 384 17.13 16.89 -1.35
C ILE A 384 16.48 18.05 -2.12
N THR A 385 15.27 18.44 -1.73
CA THR A 385 14.50 19.50 -2.39
C THR A 385 15.01 20.88 -1.99
N PRO A 386 15.38 21.75 -2.94
CA PRO A 386 15.79 23.13 -2.65
C PRO A 386 14.67 23.94 -2.00
N ALA A 387 15.04 24.82 -1.05
CA ALA A 387 14.09 25.73 -0.41
C ALA A 387 13.34 26.62 -1.41
N SER A 388 13.98 27.01 -2.52
CA SER A 388 13.38 27.81 -3.59
C SER A 388 12.20 27.14 -4.30
N PHE A 389 11.97 25.84 -4.10
CA PHE A 389 10.79 25.14 -4.59
C PHE A 389 9.54 25.44 -3.76
N TYR A 390 9.69 25.70 -2.46
CA TYR A 390 8.59 26.02 -1.57
C TYR A 390 8.35 27.53 -1.50
N SER A 391 7.15 27.95 -1.08
CA SER A 391 6.88 29.34 -0.70
C SER A 391 7.13 29.49 0.81
N ASP A 392 7.74 30.60 1.22
CA ASP A 392 8.22 30.86 2.58
C ASP A 392 7.10 30.99 3.63
N LYS A 393 6.44 29.88 4.00
CA LYS A 393 5.74 29.64 5.29
C LYS A 393 5.11 28.25 5.31
N ALA A 394 5.58 27.38 6.22
CA ALA A 394 4.81 26.22 6.64
C ALA A 394 3.60 26.72 7.45
N THR A 395 2.39 26.41 7.00
CA THR A 395 1.14 26.88 7.64
C THR A 395 0.62 25.96 8.75
N GLU A 396 1.23 24.79 8.97
CA GLU A 396 0.85 23.86 10.04
C GLU A 396 2.09 23.35 10.75
N THR A 397 2.10 23.43 12.08
CA THR A 397 3.02 22.75 12.97
C THR A 397 2.41 21.40 13.33
N ASN A 398 2.89 20.31 12.74
CA ASN A 398 2.51 18.96 13.14
C ASN A 398 3.40 18.54 14.34
N PRO A 399 2.84 18.09 15.47
CA PRO A 399 3.62 17.60 16.61
C PRO A 399 4.55 16.41 16.30
N ALA A 400 4.24 15.64 15.24
CA ALA A 400 5.08 14.54 14.76
C ALA A 400 6.17 14.99 13.76
N ASP A 401 6.08 16.22 13.23
CA ASP A 401 7.03 16.75 12.27
C ASP A 401 8.17 17.45 13.01
N THR A 402 9.34 16.81 12.99
CA THR A 402 10.55 17.31 13.69
C THR A 402 11.28 18.39 12.90
N SER A 403 10.69 18.91 11.82
CA SER A 403 11.22 20.05 11.06
C SER A 403 11.07 21.37 11.84
N ILE A 404 11.85 21.50 12.91
CA ILE A 404 11.93 22.70 13.77
C ILE A 404 12.41 23.95 13.00
N LYS A 405 12.91 23.79 11.77
CA LYS A 405 13.46 24.87 10.94
C LYS A 405 12.92 24.79 9.51
N GLY A 406 12.28 25.88 9.04
CA GLY A 406 11.74 25.97 7.68
C GLY A 406 12.80 25.91 6.56
N THR A 407 14.08 26.00 6.87
CA THR A 407 15.19 25.74 5.94
C THR A 407 16.34 25.10 6.68
N ILE A 408 16.95 24.08 6.08
CA ILE A 408 18.05 23.30 6.64
C ILE A 408 19.28 23.45 5.74
N GLY A 409 20.45 23.70 6.34
CA GLY A 409 21.72 23.75 5.63
C GLY A 409 22.27 22.36 5.36
N VAL A 410 22.69 22.10 4.11
CA VAL A 410 23.31 20.84 3.69
C VAL A 410 24.54 21.15 2.84
N LEU A 411 25.65 20.48 3.13
CA LEU A 411 26.86 20.60 2.33
C LEU A 411 26.63 19.99 0.94
N LYS A 412 27.01 20.75 -0.10
CA LYS A 412 27.08 20.24 -1.46
C LYS A 412 28.22 19.23 -1.58
N LYS A 413 28.06 18.27 -2.48
CA LYS A 413 29.18 17.41 -2.89
C LYS A 413 30.23 18.29 -3.56
N THR A 414 31.43 18.34 -2.98
CA THR A 414 32.64 18.90 -3.63
C THR A 414 32.99 18.14 -4.88
#